data_AF-A0A7S3RX76-F1
#
_entry.id   AF-A0A7S3RX76-F1
#
_cell.length_a   1.000
_cell.length_b   1.000
_cell.length_c   1.000
_cell.angle_alpha   90.00
_cell.angle_beta   90.00
_cell.angle_gamma   90.00
#
_symmetry.space_group_name_H-M   'P 1'
#
loop_
_entity.id
_entity.type
_entity.pdbx_description
1 polymer ?
#
loop_
_entity_poly.entity_id
_entity_poly.type
_entity_poly.pdbx_seq_one_letter_code
_entity_poly.pdbx_strand_id
1 'polypeptide(L)'
;MAVGCRAAALAARPAARRLMGVVFAALASTCVRGVPDTQCGFKLLSRRAARELFPSLQIRGWAYDVQLLALAQARGYRIASVPVAWRDVEGSKVTPLTPLQMAADLVALRLQLAWSAWRRGSRREEAGSGTGSRAASRGILRKALDACGGGAGRDE
;
A
#
# COMPACT_ATOMS: atom_id res chain seq x y z
N MET A 1 3.31 0.64 -11.85
CA MET A 1 1.96 1.21 -12.00
C MET A 1 2.08 2.70 -12.30
N ALA A 2 1.04 3.34 -12.82
CA ALA A 2 1.06 4.76 -13.14
C ALA A 2 -0.17 5.49 -12.57
N VAL A 3 0.02 6.75 -12.21
CA VAL A 3 -1.01 7.66 -11.70
C VAL A 3 -0.94 8.93 -12.53
N GLY A 4 -2.11 9.46 -12.92
CA GLY A 4 -2.20 10.74 -13.60
C GLY A 4 -1.75 11.89 -12.68
N CYS A 5 -1.24 12.96 -13.27
CA CYS A 5 -0.84 14.17 -12.56
C CYS A 5 -1.53 15.38 -13.20
N ARG A 6 -2.35 16.08 -12.42
CA ARG A 6 -3.15 17.23 -12.87
C ARG A 6 -2.51 18.58 -12.53
N ALA A 7 -1.19 18.63 -12.34
CA ALA A 7 -0.48 19.81 -11.87
C ALA A 7 -0.85 21.10 -12.62
N ALA A 8 -0.97 21.05 -13.96
CA ALA A 8 -1.35 22.19 -14.78
C ALA A 8 -2.81 22.66 -14.54
N ALA A 9 -3.75 21.73 -14.32
CA ALA A 9 -5.16 22.05 -14.09
C ALA A 9 -5.40 22.63 -12.68
N LEU A 10 -4.58 22.25 -11.69
CA LEU A 10 -4.70 22.74 -10.31
C LEU A 10 -4.39 24.24 -10.18
N ALA A 11 -3.57 24.80 -11.06
CA ALA A 11 -3.18 26.22 -11.02
C ALA A 11 -4.36 27.17 -11.33
N ALA A 12 -5.35 26.71 -12.10
CA ALA A 12 -6.50 27.51 -12.52
C ALA A 12 -7.70 27.44 -11.57
N ARG A 13 -7.58 26.75 -10.42
CA ARG A 13 -8.70 26.53 -9.47
C ARG A 13 -8.95 27.72 -8.54
N PRO A 14 -10.19 27.92 -8.06
CA PRO A 14 -10.51 28.90 -7.02
C PRO A 14 -9.64 28.72 -5.78
N ALA A 15 -9.23 29.83 -5.15
CA ALA A 15 -8.25 29.84 -4.06
C ALA A 15 -8.59 28.89 -2.90
N ALA A 16 -9.87 28.82 -2.48
CA ALA A 16 -10.31 27.91 -1.44
C ALA A 16 -10.11 26.43 -1.81
N ARG A 17 -10.44 26.03 -3.05
CA ARG A 17 -10.21 24.66 -3.56
C ARG A 17 -8.73 24.36 -3.72
N ARG A 18 -7.94 25.36 -4.11
CA ARG A 18 -6.48 25.23 -4.17
C ARG A 18 -5.88 24.98 -2.79
N LEU A 19 -6.29 25.75 -1.78
CA LEU A 19 -5.83 25.56 -0.40
C LEU A 19 -6.18 24.17 0.13
N MET A 20 -7.43 23.73 -0.05
CA MET A 20 -7.85 22.37 0.33
C MET A 20 -6.98 21.28 -0.31
N GLY A 21 -6.71 21.41 -1.61
CA GLY A 21 -5.83 20.48 -2.33
C GLY A 21 -4.40 20.47 -1.80
N VAL A 22 -3.84 21.64 -1.49
CA VAL A 22 -2.49 21.77 -0.93
C VAL A 22 -2.39 21.12 0.45
N VAL A 23 -3.35 21.41 1.34
CA VAL A 23 -3.39 20.81 2.69
C VAL A 23 -3.50 19.29 2.61
N PHE A 24 -4.38 18.78 1.74
CA PHE A 24 -4.51 17.34 1.54
C PHE A 24 -3.21 16.73 0.99
N ALA A 25 -2.59 17.35 -0.01
CA ALA A 25 -1.34 16.86 -0.59
C ALA A 25 -0.22 16.83 0.45
N ALA A 26 -0.12 17.85 1.30
CA ALA A 26 0.84 17.89 2.40
C ALA A 26 0.62 16.72 3.38
N LEU A 27 -0.61 16.47 3.81
CA LEU A 27 -0.93 15.34 4.69
C LEU A 27 -0.68 13.99 4.00
N ALA A 28 -1.09 13.83 2.74
CA ALA A 28 -0.89 12.61 1.97
C ALA A 28 0.61 12.29 1.75
N SER A 29 1.46 13.31 1.61
CA SER A 29 2.91 13.14 1.46
C SER A 29 3.58 12.44 2.66
N THR A 30 2.95 12.50 3.84
CA THR A 30 3.41 11.77 5.04
C THR A 30 3.18 10.25 4.96
N CYS A 31 2.27 9.82 4.09
CA CYS A 31 1.91 8.42 3.87
C CYS A 31 2.54 7.84 2.61
N VAL A 32 2.70 8.65 1.56
CA VAL A 32 3.17 8.24 0.23
C VAL A 32 4.23 9.21 -0.25
N ARG A 33 5.40 8.69 -0.63
CA ARG A 33 6.54 9.51 -1.07
C ARG A 33 6.62 9.60 -2.59
N GLY A 34 7.03 10.74 -3.14
CA GLY A 34 7.34 10.86 -4.57
C GLY A 34 6.15 10.75 -5.52
N VAL A 35 4.92 10.96 -5.04
CA VAL A 35 3.71 11.02 -5.88
C VAL A 35 3.09 12.41 -5.76
N PRO A 36 3.17 13.27 -6.81
CA PRO A 36 2.74 14.67 -6.74
C PRO A 36 1.22 14.85 -6.63
N ASP A 37 0.44 14.02 -7.32
CA ASP A 37 -1.03 14.06 -7.31
C ASP A 37 -1.57 12.70 -6.88
N THR A 38 -1.75 12.54 -5.57
CA THR A 38 -2.28 11.30 -5.01
C THR A 38 -3.78 11.12 -5.26
N GLN A 39 -4.50 12.21 -5.57
CA GLN A 39 -5.96 12.27 -5.74
C GLN A 39 -6.40 12.18 -7.20
N CYS A 40 -5.49 11.91 -8.13
CA CYS A 40 -5.88 11.73 -9.51
C CYS A 40 -6.70 10.45 -9.66
N GLY A 41 -7.91 10.57 -10.22
CA GLY A 41 -8.77 9.43 -10.50
C GLY A 41 -8.26 8.55 -11.65
N PHE A 42 -7.32 9.04 -12.45
CA PHE A 42 -6.72 8.26 -13.52
C PHE A 42 -5.55 7.41 -12.97
N LYS A 43 -5.75 6.10 -12.90
CA LYS A 43 -4.74 5.15 -12.40
C LYS A 43 -4.66 3.93 -13.30
N LEU A 44 -3.45 3.55 -13.68
CA LEU A 44 -3.14 2.37 -14.47
C LEU A 44 -2.37 1.36 -13.62
N LEU A 45 -2.97 0.19 -13.43
CA LEU A 45 -2.42 -0.91 -12.63
C LEU A 45 -2.24 -2.14 -13.52
N SER A 46 -1.15 -2.89 -13.31
CA SER A 46 -1.05 -4.22 -13.88
C SER A 46 -2.07 -5.14 -13.21
N ARG A 47 -2.48 -6.21 -13.92
CA ARG A 47 -3.40 -7.23 -13.36
C ARG A 47 -2.88 -7.78 -12.03
N ARG A 48 -1.57 -8.02 -11.94
CA ARG A 48 -0.91 -8.49 -10.71
C ARG A 48 -1.04 -7.48 -9.57
N ALA A 49 -0.69 -6.21 -9.82
CA ALA A 49 -0.81 -5.16 -8.82
C ALA A 49 -2.25 -5.01 -8.34
N ALA A 50 -3.23 -5.06 -9.23
CA ALA A 50 -4.64 -5.00 -8.85
C ALA A 50 -5.04 -6.17 -7.93
N ARG A 51 -4.71 -7.41 -8.29
CA ARG A 51 -5.04 -8.59 -7.46
C ARG A 51 -4.38 -8.57 -6.08
N GLU A 52 -3.18 -8.02 -5.97
CA GLU A 52 -2.46 -7.95 -4.69
C GLU A 52 -2.90 -6.77 -3.81
N LEU A 53 -3.28 -5.64 -4.41
CA LEU A 53 -3.54 -4.39 -3.69
C LEU A 53 -5.00 -4.25 -3.24
N PHE A 54 -5.96 -4.51 -4.13
CA PHE A 54 -7.37 -4.25 -3.84
C PHE A 54 -7.92 -5.04 -2.64
N PRO A 55 -7.60 -6.33 -2.45
CA PRO A 55 -8.07 -7.06 -1.28
C PRO A 55 -7.54 -6.53 0.06
N SER A 56 -6.46 -5.73 0.03
CA SER A 56 -5.87 -5.12 1.23
C SER A 56 -6.39 -3.71 1.51
N LEU A 57 -7.29 -3.18 0.67
CA LEU A 57 -7.88 -1.86 0.88
C LEU A 57 -8.95 -1.94 1.96
N GLN A 58 -8.86 -1.01 2.92
CA GLN A 58 -9.75 -0.96 4.08
C GLN A 58 -10.50 0.37 4.15
N ILE A 59 -9.95 1.42 3.54
CA ILE A 59 -10.58 2.73 3.47
C ILE A 59 -11.51 2.77 2.26
N ARG A 60 -12.71 3.32 2.43
CA ARG A 60 -13.66 3.61 1.34
C ARG A 60 -13.93 5.11 1.15
N GLY A 61 -13.28 5.96 1.95
CA GLY A 61 -13.40 7.41 1.94
C GLY A 61 -12.34 8.12 1.10
N TRP A 62 -12.06 9.38 1.45
CA TRP A 62 -11.21 10.28 0.68
C TRP A 62 -9.73 9.87 0.66
N ALA A 63 -9.30 9.09 1.65
CA ALA A 63 -7.94 8.56 1.71
C ALA A 63 -7.76 7.21 0.96
N TYR A 64 -8.79 6.69 0.28
CA TYR A 64 -8.72 5.46 -0.51
C TYR A 64 -7.51 5.45 -1.45
N ASP A 65 -7.37 6.54 -2.20
CA ASP A 65 -6.33 6.69 -3.19
C ASP A 65 -4.93 6.71 -2.58
N VAL A 66 -4.79 7.33 -1.40
CA VAL A 66 -3.54 7.39 -0.65
C VAL A 66 -3.18 6.02 -0.07
N GLN A 67 -4.17 5.28 0.44
CA GLN A 67 -3.96 3.92 0.95
C GLN A 67 -3.50 2.96 -0.16
N LEU A 68 -4.12 3.04 -1.34
CA LEU A 68 -3.72 2.24 -2.50
C LEU A 68 -2.25 2.47 -2.87
N LEU A 69 -1.81 3.73 -2.89
CA LEU A 69 -0.44 4.09 -3.22
C LEU A 69 0.54 3.69 -2.11
N ALA A 70 0.15 3.85 -0.84
CA ALA A 70 0.97 3.42 0.30
C ALA A 70 1.18 1.90 0.29
N LEU A 71 0.12 1.12 0.02
CA LEU A 71 0.20 -0.34 -0.12
C LEU A 71 1.07 -0.75 -1.32
N ALA A 72 0.99 -0.02 -2.42
CA ALA A 72 1.83 -0.25 -3.59
C ALA A 72 3.31 -0.06 -3.25
N GLN A 73 3.67 1.04 -2.59
CA GLN A 73 5.05 1.30 -2.14
C GLN A 73 5.51 0.24 -1.15
N ALA A 74 4.67 -0.13 -0.18
CA ALA A 74 4.98 -1.16 0.81
C ALA A 74 5.23 -2.54 0.18
N ARG A 75 4.63 -2.83 -0.99
CA ARG A 75 4.85 -4.05 -1.78
C ARG A 75 5.94 -3.92 -2.85
N GLY A 76 6.67 -2.80 -2.87
CA GLY A 76 7.79 -2.59 -3.79
C GLY A 76 7.37 -2.23 -5.22
N TYR A 77 6.12 -1.85 -5.46
CA TYR A 77 5.70 -1.38 -6.78
C TYR A 77 6.25 0.02 -7.06
N ARG A 78 6.85 0.18 -8.25
CA ARG A 78 7.21 1.51 -8.77
C ARG A 78 5.97 2.24 -9.24
N ILE A 79 5.86 3.52 -8.88
CA ILE A 79 4.75 4.40 -9.23
C ILE A 79 5.29 5.51 -10.13
N ALA A 80 4.84 5.55 -11.38
CA ALA A 80 5.14 6.64 -12.31
C ALA A 80 4.02 7.69 -12.27
N SER A 81 4.40 8.97 -12.30
CA SER A 81 3.45 10.08 -12.42
C SER A 81 3.40 10.54 -13.87
N VAL A 82 2.23 10.48 -14.48
CA VAL A 82 2.04 10.80 -15.91
C VAL A 82 1.18 12.05 -16.03
N PRO A 83 1.63 13.13 -16.70
CA PRO A 83 0.81 14.32 -16.91
C PRO A 83 -0.49 13.96 -17.64
N VAL A 84 -1.62 14.43 -17.13
CA VAL A 84 -2.93 14.25 -17.78
C VAL A 84 -3.64 15.59 -17.91
N ALA A 85 -4.21 15.85 -19.09
CA ALA A 85 -5.10 16.97 -19.28
C ALA A 85 -6.37 16.72 -18.46
N TRP A 86 -6.69 17.66 -17.57
CA TRP A 86 -7.85 17.56 -16.71
C TRP A 86 -8.70 18.79 -16.84
N ARG A 87 -10.00 18.59 -17.05
CA ARG A 87 -11.00 19.65 -17.07
C ARG A 87 -11.92 19.41 -15.89
N ASP A 88 -12.06 20.43 -15.03
CA ASP A 88 -13.06 20.38 -13.98
C ASP A 88 -14.44 20.48 -14.61
N VAL A 89 -15.31 19.53 -14.26
CA VAL A 89 -16.73 19.53 -14.65
C VAL A 89 -17.51 20.07 -13.45
N GLU A 90 -18.42 21.01 -13.69
CA GLU A 90 -19.27 21.59 -12.66
C GLU A 90 -20.17 20.52 -12.03
N GLY A 91 -20.12 20.41 -10.69
CA GLY A 91 -20.84 19.40 -9.91
C GLY A 91 -20.06 19.03 -8.65
N SER A 92 -20.43 19.59 -7.49
CA SER A 92 -19.64 19.43 -6.27
C SER A 92 -20.18 18.31 -5.38
N LYS A 93 -19.33 17.31 -5.11
CA LYS A 93 -19.49 16.42 -3.94
C LYS A 93 -18.87 16.99 -2.66
N VAL A 94 -18.29 18.19 -2.76
CA VAL A 94 -17.59 18.87 -1.66
C VAL A 94 -18.59 19.76 -0.94
N THR A 95 -18.90 19.39 0.30
CA THR A 95 -19.67 20.19 1.26
C THR A 95 -18.69 20.91 2.21
N PRO A 96 -19.14 21.91 2.99
CA PRO A 96 -18.27 22.60 3.94
C PRO A 96 -17.56 21.68 4.97
N LEU A 97 -18.13 20.50 5.25
CA LEU A 97 -17.58 19.53 6.20
C LEU A 97 -16.61 18.53 5.56
N THR A 98 -16.60 18.44 4.22
CA THR A 98 -15.72 17.51 3.49
C THR A 98 -14.23 17.67 3.84
N PRO A 99 -13.65 18.87 4.02
CA PRO A 99 -12.24 19.02 4.36
C PRO A 99 -11.87 18.35 5.69
N LEU A 100 -12.76 18.41 6.69
CA LEU A 100 -12.55 17.78 7.99
C LEU A 100 -12.58 16.25 7.87
N GLN A 101 -13.51 15.72 7.09
CA GLN A 101 -13.59 14.28 6.79
C GLN A 101 -12.32 13.80 6.06
N MET A 102 -11.85 14.55 5.06
CA MET A 102 -10.61 14.25 4.33
C MET A 102 -9.39 14.22 5.26
N ALA A 103 -9.28 15.19 6.17
CA ALA A 103 -8.18 15.24 7.13
C ALA A 103 -8.24 14.07 8.12
N ALA A 104 -9.43 13.77 8.67
CA ALA A 104 -9.63 12.64 9.58
C ALA A 104 -9.27 11.30 8.92
N ASP A 105 -9.69 11.07 7.67
CA ASP A 105 -9.36 9.87 6.89
C ASP A 105 -7.84 9.70 6.72
N LEU A 106 -7.11 10.78 6.45
CA LEU A 106 -5.64 10.74 6.31
C LEU A 106 -4.93 10.50 7.65
N VAL A 107 -5.41 11.12 8.74
CA VAL A 107 -4.85 10.89 10.08
C VAL A 107 -5.06 9.44 10.49
N ALA A 108 -6.27 8.90 10.31
CA ALA A 108 -6.58 7.50 10.58
C ALA A 108 -5.68 6.56 9.76
N LEU A 109 -5.50 6.83 8.46
CA LEU A 109 -4.58 6.07 7.60
C LEU A 109 -3.15 6.12 8.13
N ARG A 110 -2.66 7.30 8.51
CA ARG A 110 -1.29 7.48 8.99
C ARG A 110 -1.01 6.73 10.28
N LEU A 111 -1.97 6.74 11.21
CA LEU A 111 -1.92 5.98 12.46
C LEU A 111 -1.95 4.48 12.18
N GLN A 112 -2.81 4.03 11.27
CA GLN A 112 -2.91 2.63 10.88
C GLN A 112 -1.60 2.10 10.27
N LEU A 113 -0.96 2.90 9.39
CA LEU A 113 0.34 2.56 8.79
C LEU A 113 1.45 2.49 9.85
N ALA A 114 1.49 3.44 10.79
CA ALA A 114 2.44 3.43 11.91
C ALA A 114 2.29 2.19 12.79
N TRP A 115 1.06 1.89 13.19
CA TRP A 115 0.77 0.72 14.02
C TRP A 115 1.08 -0.59 13.31
N SER A 116 0.80 -0.68 12.01
CA SER A 116 1.18 -1.84 11.19
C SER A 116 2.69 -2.00 11.06
N ALA A 117 3.44 -0.90 11.01
CA ALA A 117 4.90 -0.93 11.01
C ALA A 117 5.46 -1.39 12.36
N TRP A 118 4.93 -0.87 13.47
CA TRP A 118 5.31 -1.28 14.82
C TRP A 118 5.11 -2.79 15.05
N ARG A 119 3.94 -3.34 14.71
CA ARG A 119 3.67 -4.79 14.82
C ARG A 119 4.64 -5.66 14.03
N ARG A 120 5.04 -5.22 12.83
CA ARG A 120 6.01 -5.94 12.00
C ARG A 120 7.40 -5.94 12.63
N GLY A 121 7.75 -4.87 13.34
CA GLY A 121 8.97 -4.77 14.15
C GLY A 121 8.98 -5.80 15.27
N SER A 122 7.95 -5.80 16.12
CA SER A 122 7.86 -6.71 17.27
C SER A 122 7.90 -8.20 16.85
N ARG A 123 7.24 -8.55 15.74
CA ARG A 123 7.26 -9.93 15.22
C ARG A 123 8.62 -10.34 14.63
N ARG A 124 9.42 -9.39 14.13
CA ARG A 124 10.81 -9.65 13.69
C ARG A 124 11.76 -9.82 14.87
N GLU A 125 11.56 -9.09 15.95
CA GLU A 125 12.33 -9.23 17.20
C GLU A 125 12.07 -10.58 17.88
N GLU A 126 10.80 -11.04 17.94
CA GLU A 126 10.45 -12.38 18.42
C GLU A 126 10.98 -13.51 17.53
N ALA A 127 10.99 -13.32 16.20
CA ALA A 127 11.60 -14.28 15.28
C ALA A 127 13.14 -14.28 15.34
N GLY A 128 13.75 -13.14 15.73
CA GLY A 128 15.19 -12.98 15.91
C GLY A 128 15.72 -13.47 17.26
N SER A 129 14.90 -13.44 18.32
CA SER A 129 15.25 -13.97 19.65
C SER A 129 15.16 -15.51 19.75
N GLY A 130 14.64 -16.18 18.70
CA GLY A 130 14.55 -17.63 18.58
C GLY A 130 15.75 -18.33 17.93
N THR A 131 16.94 -17.70 17.86
CA THR A 131 18.15 -18.34 17.32
C THR A 131 19.23 -18.53 18.38
N GLY A 132 18.89 -19.34 19.38
CA GLY A 132 19.83 -20.13 20.16
C GLY A 132 19.28 -21.54 20.26
N SER A 133 19.91 -22.49 19.55
CA SER A 133 19.62 -23.94 19.60
C SER A 133 18.29 -24.40 18.98
N ARG A 134 18.28 -24.61 17.64
CA ARG A 134 17.46 -25.67 16.99
C ARG A 134 17.77 -25.93 15.50
N ALA A 135 18.96 -25.54 15.03
CA ALA A 135 19.38 -25.81 13.64
C ALA A 135 20.19 -27.12 13.46
N ALA A 136 20.31 -27.97 14.49
CA ALA A 136 21.03 -29.25 14.38
C ALA A 136 20.15 -30.51 14.31
N SER A 137 18.84 -30.43 14.60
CA SER A 137 18.04 -31.65 14.86
C SER A 137 16.99 -32.00 13.81
N ARG A 138 16.82 -31.22 12.74
CA ARG A 138 15.84 -31.53 11.67
C ARG A 138 16.44 -32.08 10.37
N GLY A 139 17.77 -32.10 10.25
CA GLY A 139 18.48 -32.73 9.11
C GLY A 139 18.80 -34.22 9.32
N ILE A 140 18.85 -34.67 10.57
CA ILE A 140 19.22 -36.06 10.92
C ILE A 140 17.98 -36.97 10.98
N LEU A 141 16.82 -36.44 11.39
CA LEU A 141 15.62 -37.26 11.58
C LEU A 141 14.89 -37.63 10.28
N ARG A 142 15.12 -36.92 9.16
CA ARG A 142 14.51 -37.27 7.86
C ARG A 142 15.35 -38.27 7.06
N LYS A 143 16.68 -38.22 7.21
CA LYS A 143 17.59 -39.22 6.60
C LYS A 143 17.53 -40.60 7.26
N ALA A 144 17.04 -40.71 8.49
CA ALA A 144 16.84 -41.99 9.16
C ALA A 144 15.51 -42.68 8.76
N LEU A 145 14.50 -41.92 8.32
CA LEU A 145 13.20 -42.46 7.92
C LEU A 145 13.15 -42.90 6.45
N ASP A 146 14.01 -42.34 5.60
CA ASP A 146 14.10 -42.74 4.18
C ASP A 146 15.03 -43.96 3.96
N ALA A 147 15.75 -44.44 5.00
CA ALA A 147 16.70 -45.55 4.90
C ALA A 147 16.13 -46.94 5.29
N CYS A 148 14.88 -47.02 5.78
CA CYS A 148 14.24 -48.29 6.15
C CYS A 148 13.18 -48.78 5.15
N GLY A 149 12.98 -48.10 4.02
CA GLY A 149 12.13 -48.55 2.91
C GLY A 149 12.88 -49.37 1.87
N GLY A 150 13.75 -50.30 2.31
CA GLY A 150 14.41 -51.27 1.43
C GLY A 150 13.41 -52.31 0.94
N GLY A 151 13.47 -52.62 -0.35
CA GLY A 151 12.50 -53.45 -1.05
C GLY A 151 12.46 -54.92 -0.66
N ALA A 152 11.39 -55.55 -1.12
CA ALA A 152 11.26 -56.97 -1.44
C ALA A 152 10.59 -56.98 -2.83
N GLY A 153 11.28 -57.43 -3.90
CA GLY A 153 11.25 -58.81 -4.38
C GLY A 153 9.89 -59.10 -5.04
N ARG A 154 9.73 -59.76 -6.18
CA ARG A 154 10.51 -60.73 -6.96
C ARG A 154 9.58 -61.06 -8.15
N ASP A 155 10.08 -61.08 -9.37
CA ASP A 155 10.22 -62.29 -10.20
C ASP A 155 9.04 -62.43 -11.19
N GLU A 156 9.42 -62.79 -12.43
CA GLU A 156 8.63 -63.17 -13.62
C GLU A 156 8.16 -62.06 -14.58
#